data_AF-A0A5N5QN20-F1
#
_entry.id   AF-A0A5N5QN20-F1
#
_cell.length_a   1.000
_cell.length_b   1.000
_cell.length_c   1.000
_cell.angle_alpha   90.00
_cell.angle_beta   90.00
_cell.angle_gamma   90.00
#
_symmetry.space_group_name_H-M   'P 1'
#
loop_
_entity.id
_entity.type
_entity.pdbx_description
1 polymer ?
#
loop_
_entity_poly.entity_id
_entity_poly.type
_entity_poly.pdbx_seq_one_letter_code
_entity_poly.pdbx_strand_id
1 'polypeptide(L)'
;MMTLVRAPQPPPAREPVVNQAFQDAVDRFLATKNQPFTVSGTIPTNDPLTLFFQAENGTSYSLRLPLEDEYGTSPAFDALVKSCEPEERFVPPARTDSAPPVRSNVMPTPRQPYATFTSPSSPMVGPGAVVPAGTVLYPSPPPAAIVQAPGALLAGQFIPPHRRSLVFPSGRPVAVSLELSSHPVLDIVKATLFPKLPQGYHLLAVRDKLHIHPSGTYTRPVHDAVFPEGVVATIMVTLPVHYRGGTLVVGCEGKEERFYGRLGSKSNELEWQAWRTNCDWEVQKVEKGHRVAMTWHVYQRSYGPSSHPLMVPNDALLDALADLLNHGRGKNLGFFLSHEYGVSPSDVLADSLAPYLKGADAILYHAVKIYKLQPQLRYCAGGFIWPVDKPALIVDSARPPQSTTPFKRAGRSRSLTRDSQLQAYQRRQEYEEDAELAEKVQRGGAVPLADENITLLHSPEQGHIAKERVPFLASDAENTLDHLYVNVVLVVFIP
;
A
#
# COMPACT_ATOMS: atom_id res chain seq x y z
N MET A 1 50.07 -37.85 -57.65
CA MET A 1 49.71 -36.63 -56.88
C MET A 1 48.19 -36.50 -56.93
N MET A 2 47.49 -36.99 -55.90
CA MET A 2 46.03 -36.83 -55.77
C MET A 2 45.77 -35.64 -54.84
N THR A 3 45.18 -34.59 -55.39
CA THR A 3 44.83 -33.36 -54.67
C THR A 3 43.44 -33.54 -54.06
N LEU A 4 43.36 -33.54 -52.73
CA LEU A 4 42.10 -33.51 -51.99
C LEU A 4 41.39 -32.17 -52.23
N VAL A 5 40.31 -32.18 -53.00
CA VAL A 5 39.42 -31.02 -53.16
C VAL A 5 38.47 -30.99 -51.97
N ARG A 6 38.66 -29.99 -51.09
CA ARG A 6 37.81 -29.73 -49.92
C ARG A 6 36.48 -29.15 -50.40
N ALA A 7 35.37 -29.77 -50.04
CA ALA A 7 34.02 -29.25 -50.34
C ALA A 7 33.82 -27.85 -49.72
N PRO A 8 33.10 -26.93 -50.39
CA PRO A 8 32.85 -25.60 -49.87
C PRO A 8 31.97 -25.68 -48.62
N GLN A 9 32.37 -24.97 -47.56
CA GLN A 9 31.56 -24.87 -46.36
C GLN A 9 30.23 -24.15 -46.67
N PRO A 10 29.10 -24.60 -46.11
CA PRO A 10 27.84 -23.89 -46.22
C PRO A 10 27.97 -22.51 -45.55
N PRO A 11 27.28 -21.48 -46.07
CA PRO A 11 27.33 -20.15 -45.47
C PRO A 11 26.83 -20.19 -44.02
N PRO A 12 27.38 -19.35 -43.13
CA PRO A 12 26.90 -19.27 -41.76
C PRO A 12 25.40 -18.97 -41.78
N ALA A 13 24.63 -19.69 -40.97
CA ALA A 13 23.20 -19.48 -40.82
C ALA A 13 22.97 -17.99 -40.53
N ARG A 14 22.18 -17.31 -41.36
CA ARG A 14 21.76 -15.93 -41.09
C ARG A 14 21.11 -15.93 -39.71
N GLU A 15 21.70 -15.24 -38.74
CA GLU A 15 21.04 -14.96 -37.48
C GLU A 15 19.66 -14.39 -37.79
N PRO A 16 18.60 -14.88 -37.12
CA PRO A 16 17.26 -14.38 -37.39
C PRO A 16 17.28 -12.87 -37.14
N VAL A 17 17.04 -12.10 -38.19
CA VAL A 17 16.91 -10.64 -38.09
C VAL A 17 15.73 -10.41 -37.15
N VAL A 18 16.05 -10.14 -35.88
CA VAL A 18 15.05 -9.79 -34.87
C VAL A 18 14.33 -8.58 -35.44
N ASN A 19 13.05 -8.75 -35.75
CA ASN A 19 12.24 -7.68 -36.29
C ASN A 19 12.15 -6.59 -35.23
N GLN A 20 12.97 -5.55 -35.34
CA GLN A 20 13.07 -4.49 -34.34
C GLN A 20 11.70 -3.88 -34.02
N ALA A 21 10.84 -3.71 -35.02
CA ALA A 21 9.49 -3.21 -34.82
C ALA A 21 8.61 -4.17 -33.99
N PHE A 22 8.80 -5.49 -34.15
CA PHE A 22 8.15 -6.48 -33.30
C PHE A 22 8.71 -6.45 -31.88
N GLN A 23 10.03 -6.33 -31.71
CA GLN A 23 10.64 -6.24 -30.39
C GLN A 23 10.21 -4.96 -29.65
N ASP A 24 10.18 -3.81 -30.33
CA ASP A 24 9.67 -2.56 -29.78
C ASP A 24 8.18 -2.66 -29.41
N ALA A 25 7.39 -3.41 -30.17
CA ALA A 25 5.99 -3.67 -29.85
C ALA A 25 5.85 -4.60 -28.63
N VAL A 26 6.70 -5.63 -28.52
CA VAL A 26 6.76 -6.54 -27.36
C VAL A 26 7.17 -5.75 -26.11
N ASP A 27 8.21 -4.93 -26.19
CA ASP A 27 8.70 -4.13 -25.08
C ASP A 27 7.64 -3.14 -24.61
N ARG A 28 6.95 -2.46 -25.54
CA ARG A 28 5.81 -1.58 -25.22
C ARG A 28 4.66 -2.35 -24.57
N PHE A 29 4.33 -3.52 -25.08
CA PHE A 29 3.27 -4.37 -24.52
C PHE A 29 3.61 -4.82 -23.10
N LEU A 30 4.82 -5.32 -22.86
CA LEU A 30 5.29 -5.76 -21.54
C LEU A 30 5.36 -4.58 -20.55
N ALA A 31 5.85 -3.43 -20.99
CA ALA A 31 5.90 -2.21 -20.17
C ALA A 31 4.51 -1.68 -19.80
N THR A 32 3.51 -1.90 -20.65
CA THR A 32 2.11 -1.53 -20.37
C THR A 32 1.46 -2.56 -19.44
N LYS A 33 1.66 -3.86 -19.70
CA LYS A 33 1.11 -4.97 -18.92
C LYS A 33 1.56 -4.94 -17.45
N ASN A 34 2.82 -4.59 -17.19
CA ASN A 34 3.43 -4.76 -15.87
C ASN A 34 3.12 -3.63 -14.87
N GLN A 35 2.48 -2.55 -15.28
CA GLN A 35 2.20 -1.39 -14.42
C GLN A 35 0.84 -0.75 -14.72
N PRO A 36 -0.28 -1.45 -14.45
CA PRO A 36 -1.58 -0.81 -14.50
C PRO A 36 -1.65 0.29 -13.41
N PHE A 37 -1.96 1.51 -13.83
CA PHE A 37 -2.21 2.64 -12.91
C PHE A 37 -3.72 2.89 -12.71
N THR A 38 -4.51 2.12 -13.44
CA THR A 38 -5.96 2.21 -13.63
C THR A 38 -6.53 0.80 -13.72
N VAL A 39 -7.78 0.65 -13.31
CA VAL A 39 -8.57 -0.57 -13.51
C VAL A 39 -10.01 -0.17 -13.75
N SER A 40 -10.71 -0.92 -14.60
CA SER A 40 -12.13 -0.68 -14.87
C SER A 40 -12.90 -1.99 -14.93
N GLY A 41 -14.20 -1.90 -14.70
CA GLY A 41 -15.08 -3.06 -14.75
C GLY A 41 -16.54 -2.65 -14.74
N THR A 42 -17.40 -3.65 -14.60
CA THR A 42 -18.84 -3.44 -14.49
C THR A 42 -19.40 -4.10 -13.24
N ILE A 43 -20.50 -3.57 -12.72
CA ILE A 43 -21.25 -4.12 -11.59
C ILE A 43 -22.64 -4.48 -12.11
N PRO A 44 -23.09 -5.75 -12.01
CA PRO A 44 -24.43 -6.12 -12.41
C PRO A 44 -25.47 -5.52 -11.45
N THR A 45 -26.54 -4.96 -12.00
CA THR A 45 -27.68 -4.41 -11.26
C THR A 45 -28.95 -5.17 -11.63
N ASN A 46 -29.51 -5.90 -10.66
CA ASN A 46 -30.77 -6.63 -10.83
C ASN A 46 -31.99 -5.72 -10.64
N ASP A 47 -31.84 -4.66 -9.84
CA ASP A 47 -32.90 -3.70 -9.52
C ASP A 47 -32.51 -2.29 -9.94
N PRO A 48 -33.48 -1.43 -10.28
CA PRO A 48 -33.25 0.00 -10.51
C PRO A 48 -32.61 0.66 -9.28
N LEU A 49 -31.56 1.44 -9.49
CA LEU A 49 -30.93 2.18 -8.41
C LEU A 49 -31.83 3.34 -7.97
N THR A 50 -31.73 3.72 -6.70
CA THR A 50 -32.38 4.91 -6.16
C THR A 50 -31.31 5.84 -5.59
N LEU A 51 -31.27 7.06 -6.10
CA LEU A 51 -30.48 8.17 -5.56
C LEU A 51 -31.39 9.02 -4.65
N PHE A 52 -31.05 9.04 -3.37
CA PHE A 52 -31.68 9.89 -2.36
C PHE A 52 -30.81 11.12 -2.14
N PHE A 53 -31.42 12.30 -2.05
CA PHE A 53 -30.72 13.52 -1.68
C PHE A 53 -31.67 14.52 -1.03
N GLN A 54 -31.10 15.44 -0.25
CA GLN A 54 -31.83 16.54 0.34
C GLN A 54 -31.44 17.85 -0.33
N ALA A 55 -32.43 18.57 -0.84
CA ALA A 55 -32.25 19.91 -1.39
C ALA A 55 -31.98 20.94 -0.28
N GLU A 56 -31.51 22.13 -0.65
CA GLU A 56 -31.17 23.20 0.30
C GLU A 56 -32.34 23.63 1.20
N ASN A 57 -33.57 23.56 0.68
CA ASN A 57 -34.78 23.87 1.44
C ASN A 57 -35.21 22.77 2.43
N GLY A 58 -34.40 21.71 2.60
CA GLY A 58 -34.68 20.57 3.48
C GLY A 58 -35.59 19.50 2.87
N THR A 59 -36.08 19.68 1.64
CA THR A 59 -36.92 18.69 0.96
C THR A 59 -36.09 17.49 0.52
N SER A 60 -36.53 16.30 0.89
CA SER A 60 -35.93 15.04 0.46
C SER A 60 -36.53 14.57 -0.85
N TYR A 61 -35.67 14.21 -1.80
CA TYR A 61 -36.03 13.65 -3.09
C TYR A 61 -35.50 12.23 -3.23
N SER A 62 -36.24 11.39 -3.94
CA SER A 62 -35.78 10.10 -4.44
C SER A 62 -35.83 10.10 -5.97
N LEU A 63 -34.74 9.67 -6.58
CA LEU A 63 -34.59 9.59 -8.02
C LEU A 63 -34.30 8.14 -8.40
N ARG A 64 -35.20 7.53 -9.17
CA ARG A 64 -35.02 6.18 -9.69
C ARG A 64 -34.17 6.22 -10.95
N LEU A 65 -33.22 5.31 -11.05
CA LEU A 65 -32.28 5.17 -12.14
C LEU A 65 -32.39 3.75 -12.72
N PRO A 66 -32.37 3.58 -14.06
CA PRO A 66 -32.11 4.64 -15.02
C PRO A 66 -33.26 5.62 -15.22
N LEU A 67 -32.94 6.83 -15.67
CA LEU A 67 -33.98 7.82 -15.97
C LEU A 67 -34.82 7.34 -17.15
N GLU A 68 -36.15 7.40 -17.00
CA GLU A 68 -37.09 6.99 -18.03
C GLU A 68 -37.02 7.89 -19.28
N ASP A 69 -36.70 9.17 -19.08
CA ASP A 69 -36.50 10.17 -20.13
C ASP A 69 -35.01 10.36 -20.46
N GLU A 70 -34.69 10.39 -21.76
CA GLU A 70 -33.33 10.58 -22.29
C GLU A 70 -32.73 11.94 -21.91
N TYR A 71 -33.56 12.94 -21.62
CA TYR A 71 -33.11 14.29 -21.25
C TYR A 71 -33.10 14.56 -19.75
N GLY A 72 -33.61 13.62 -18.94
CA GLY A 72 -33.63 13.75 -17.48
C GLY A 72 -34.58 14.81 -16.96
N THR A 73 -35.73 15.06 -17.61
CA THR A 73 -36.67 16.13 -17.24
C THR A 73 -37.55 15.85 -16.01
N SER A 74 -37.15 14.91 -15.15
CA SER A 74 -37.88 14.65 -13.91
C SER A 74 -37.74 15.84 -12.95
N PRO A 75 -38.81 16.31 -12.27
CA PRO A 75 -38.72 17.36 -11.26
C PRO A 75 -37.69 17.06 -10.17
N ALA A 76 -37.49 15.78 -9.84
CA ALA A 76 -36.47 15.35 -8.88
C ALA A 76 -35.04 15.51 -9.45
N PHE A 77 -34.85 15.27 -10.75
CA PHE A 77 -33.55 15.49 -11.38
C PHE A 77 -33.23 16.99 -11.52
N ASP A 78 -34.22 17.81 -11.87
CA ASP A 78 -34.06 19.27 -11.88
C ASP A 78 -33.71 19.82 -10.49
N ALA A 79 -34.35 19.29 -9.45
CA ALA A 79 -34.03 19.64 -8.06
C ALA A 79 -32.61 19.21 -7.69
N LEU A 80 -32.14 18.06 -8.18
CA LEU A 80 -30.77 17.59 -7.97
C LEU A 80 -29.77 18.56 -8.61
N VAL A 81 -29.95 18.90 -9.89
CA VAL A 81 -29.05 19.82 -10.62
C VAL A 81 -29.03 21.20 -9.95
N LYS A 82 -30.17 21.72 -9.52
CA LYS A 82 -30.27 23.00 -8.79
C LYS A 82 -29.63 22.96 -7.41
N SER A 83 -29.51 21.79 -6.80
CA SER A 83 -28.89 21.61 -5.48
C SER A 83 -27.36 21.47 -5.57
N CYS A 84 -26.80 21.33 -6.77
CA CYS A 84 -25.36 21.24 -6.99
C CYS A 84 -24.72 22.61 -7.22
N GLU A 85 -23.44 22.68 -6.89
CA GLU A 85 -22.63 23.89 -7.04
C GLU A 85 -21.60 23.68 -8.16
N PRO A 86 -21.19 24.73 -8.89
CA PRO A 86 -20.07 24.62 -9.82
C PRO A 86 -18.83 24.11 -9.11
N GLU A 87 -18.12 23.17 -9.72
CA GLU A 87 -16.90 22.64 -9.15
C GLU A 87 -15.83 23.74 -9.07
N GLU A 88 -15.68 24.33 -7.89
CA GLU A 88 -14.60 25.26 -7.59
C GLU A 88 -13.37 24.47 -7.18
N ARG A 89 -12.34 24.49 -8.05
CA ARG A 89 -11.01 24.00 -7.69
C ARG A 89 -10.01 25.13 -7.82
N PHE A 90 -9.34 25.42 -6.71
CA PHE A 90 -8.20 26.33 -6.66
C PHE A 90 -7.10 25.76 -7.57
N VAL A 91 -6.82 26.45 -8.67
CA VAL A 91 -5.64 26.19 -9.49
C VAL A 91 -4.53 27.04 -8.87
N PRO A 92 -3.49 26.45 -8.26
CA PRO A 92 -2.34 27.23 -7.84
C PRO A 92 -1.79 27.99 -9.06
N PRO A 93 -1.44 29.27 -8.95
CA PRO A 93 -0.81 29.98 -10.05
C PRO A 93 0.42 29.18 -10.48
N ALA A 94 0.54 28.92 -11.79
CA ALA A 94 1.68 28.22 -12.36
C ALA A 94 2.97 28.86 -11.83
N ARG A 95 3.86 28.04 -11.25
CA ARG A 95 5.22 28.47 -10.96
C ARG A 95 5.85 28.91 -12.26
N THR A 96 5.87 30.22 -12.50
CA THR A 96 6.64 30.86 -13.55
C THR A 96 8.07 30.94 -13.07
N ASP A 97 8.75 29.80 -13.02
CA ASP A 97 10.21 29.75 -12.91
C ASP A 97 10.72 28.42 -13.45
N SER A 98 10.68 28.29 -14.78
CA SER A 98 11.57 27.38 -15.49
C SER A 98 12.88 28.12 -15.77
N ALA A 99 13.70 28.29 -14.75
CA ALA A 99 15.14 28.47 -14.92
C ALA A 99 15.81 27.12 -14.59
N PRO A 100 16.59 26.51 -15.50
CA PRO A 100 17.27 25.26 -15.22
C PRO A 100 18.31 25.45 -14.11
N PRO A 101 18.55 24.45 -13.25
CA PRO A 101 19.50 24.58 -12.16
C PRO A 101 20.92 24.68 -12.73
N VAL A 102 21.57 25.82 -12.49
CA VAL A 102 23.01 25.99 -12.73
C VAL A 102 23.74 25.08 -11.72
N ARG A 103 24.41 24.04 -12.22
CA ARG A 103 25.34 23.23 -11.43
C ARG A 103 26.51 24.11 -10.97
N SER A 104 26.49 24.59 -9.74
CA SER A 104 27.67 25.19 -9.10
C SER A 104 28.49 24.10 -8.40
N ASN A 105 29.57 23.66 -9.03
CA ASN A 105 30.64 22.90 -8.37
C ASN A 105 31.45 23.85 -7.48
N VAL A 106 31.07 24.02 -6.21
CA VAL A 106 31.99 24.57 -5.21
C VAL A 106 31.79 23.83 -3.88
N MET A 107 32.88 23.19 -3.45
CA MET A 107 33.02 22.47 -2.18
C MET A 107 33.05 23.46 -1.00
N PRO A 108 32.40 23.17 0.15
CA PRO A 108 32.38 24.11 1.27
C PRO A 108 33.65 24.01 2.12
N THR A 109 34.26 25.15 2.44
CA THR A 109 35.27 25.28 3.51
C THR A 109 34.70 26.10 4.68
N PRO A 110 35.13 25.86 5.94
CA PRO A 110 34.41 26.30 7.12
C PRO A 110 34.97 27.57 7.79
N ARG A 111 34.03 28.32 8.41
CA ARG A 111 34.12 29.24 9.58
C ARG A 111 34.77 30.66 9.44
N GLN A 112 33.88 31.68 9.52
CA GLN A 112 33.84 32.90 10.38
C GLN A 112 35.07 33.88 10.46
N PRO A 113 34.95 35.13 10.99
CA PRO A 113 33.82 36.07 11.23
C PRO A 113 34.12 37.56 10.88
N TYR A 114 33.13 38.45 11.15
CA TYR A 114 33.15 39.93 11.34
C TYR A 114 32.96 40.92 10.16
N ALA A 115 31.96 41.81 10.39
CA ALA A 115 31.82 43.26 10.08
C ALA A 115 32.06 43.75 8.63
N THR A 116 31.36 44.72 8.03
CA THR A 116 30.75 45.96 8.54
C THR A 116 29.86 46.56 7.43
N PHE A 117 28.82 47.27 7.86
CA PHE A 117 28.14 48.43 7.26
C PHE A 117 28.71 49.03 5.94
N THR A 118 27.87 49.20 4.91
CA THR A 118 27.51 50.48 4.23
C THR A 118 26.81 50.22 2.88
N SER A 119 25.59 50.72 2.73
CA SER A 119 25.03 51.16 1.43
C SER A 119 25.83 52.40 0.94
N PRO A 120 25.84 52.81 -0.35
CA PRO A 120 24.61 53.23 -1.05
C PRO A 120 24.60 53.12 -2.59
N SER A 121 23.47 53.60 -3.13
CA SER A 121 23.32 54.40 -4.37
C SER A 121 23.28 53.70 -5.73
N SER A 122 22.07 53.74 -6.30
CA SER A 122 21.79 53.83 -7.74
C SER A 122 22.55 54.96 -8.43
N PRO A 123 22.60 54.93 -9.77
CA PRO A 123 21.87 55.97 -10.50
C PRO A 123 21.08 55.47 -11.71
N MET A 124 20.06 56.24 -12.05
CA MET A 124 19.27 56.21 -13.29
C MET A 124 19.99 56.92 -14.46
N VAL A 125 19.31 56.89 -15.63
CA VAL A 125 19.45 57.71 -16.86
C VAL A 125 20.20 56.95 -17.98
N GLY A 126 19.71 56.82 -19.23
CA GLY A 126 18.60 57.43 -19.96
C GLY A 126 18.45 56.79 -21.36
N PRO A 127 17.55 57.30 -22.22
CA PRO A 127 17.06 56.64 -23.44
C PRO A 127 17.79 57.11 -24.72
N GLY A 128 17.80 56.27 -25.78
CA GLY A 128 18.34 56.67 -27.08
C GLY A 128 18.21 55.57 -28.15
N ALA A 129 17.66 55.95 -29.30
CA ALA A 129 17.18 55.14 -30.41
C ALA A 129 18.26 54.42 -31.25
N VAL A 130 17.82 53.51 -32.13
CA VAL A 130 17.88 53.63 -33.61
C VAL A 130 17.80 52.22 -34.24
N VAL A 131 16.85 52.07 -35.17
CA VAL A 131 16.71 50.92 -36.09
C VAL A 131 17.55 51.21 -37.34
N PRO A 132 18.16 50.18 -37.95
CA PRO A 132 18.18 50.13 -39.40
C PRO A 132 17.73 48.77 -39.96
N ALA A 133 16.98 48.87 -41.05
CA ALA A 133 16.49 47.77 -41.85
C ALA A 133 17.47 47.44 -43.01
N GLY A 134 17.48 46.17 -43.41
CA GLY A 134 17.87 45.74 -44.75
C GLY A 134 18.78 44.52 -44.80
N THR A 135 18.26 43.36 -45.21
CA THR A 135 18.63 42.68 -46.48
C THR A 135 18.17 41.21 -46.48
N VAL A 136 17.17 40.95 -47.33
CA VAL A 136 16.96 39.84 -48.29
C VAL A 136 16.99 38.36 -47.85
N LEU A 137 15.92 37.69 -48.31
CA LEU A 137 15.47 36.32 -48.10
C LEU A 137 16.23 35.27 -48.95
N TYR A 138 16.39 34.07 -48.38
CA TYR A 138 16.29 32.80 -49.10
C TYR A 138 15.30 31.88 -48.34
N PRO A 139 14.40 31.15 -49.03
CA PRO A 139 13.36 30.37 -48.37
C PRO A 139 13.92 29.06 -47.82
N SER A 140 13.87 28.88 -46.50
CA SER A 140 14.00 27.59 -45.85
C SER A 140 12.64 26.86 -45.86
N PRO A 141 12.63 25.53 -46.08
CA PRO A 141 11.40 24.74 -46.18
C PRO A 141 10.66 24.71 -44.82
N PRO A 142 9.32 24.60 -44.82
CA PRO A 142 8.56 24.60 -43.58
C PRO A 142 8.97 23.41 -42.69
N PRO A 143 9.19 23.61 -41.38
CA PRO A 143 9.35 22.50 -40.45
C PRO A 143 8.04 21.68 -40.43
N ALA A 144 8.20 20.36 -40.30
CA ALA A 144 7.12 19.39 -40.28
C ALA A 144 5.96 19.85 -39.39
N ALA A 145 4.74 19.80 -39.94
CA ALA A 145 3.52 20.15 -39.25
C ALA A 145 3.49 19.49 -37.86
N ILE A 146 3.48 20.30 -36.82
CA ILE A 146 3.04 19.87 -35.49
C ILE A 146 1.58 19.46 -35.69
N VAL A 147 1.33 18.16 -35.71
CA VAL A 147 -0.01 17.61 -35.57
C VAL A 147 -0.47 17.99 -34.16
N GLN A 148 -1.06 19.18 -34.03
CA GLN A 148 -1.81 19.54 -32.84
C GLN A 148 -2.96 18.54 -32.71
N ALA A 149 -2.94 17.75 -31.65
CA ALA A 149 -4.09 16.96 -31.26
C ALA A 149 -5.28 17.93 -31.06
N PRO A 150 -6.41 17.75 -31.76
CA PRO A 150 -7.55 18.63 -31.60
C PRO A 150 -8.19 18.32 -30.24
N GLY A 151 -7.88 19.11 -29.21
CA GLY A 151 -8.54 18.99 -27.90
C GLY A 151 -7.73 19.39 -26.67
N ALA A 152 -6.40 19.57 -26.77
CA ALA A 152 -5.62 20.01 -25.62
C ALA A 152 -5.84 21.50 -25.35
N LEU A 153 -6.64 21.85 -24.34
CA LEU A 153 -6.81 23.22 -23.88
C LEU A 153 -5.48 23.72 -23.27
N LEU A 154 -4.98 24.87 -23.75
CA LEU A 154 -3.78 25.52 -23.21
C LEU A 154 -3.93 25.80 -21.71
N ALA A 155 -2.91 25.45 -20.93
CA ALA A 155 -2.84 25.74 -19.49
C ALA A 155 -3.10 27.23 -19.24
N GLY A 156 -4.08 27.55 -18.37
CA GLY A 156 -4.40 28.92 -17.96
C GLY A 156 -5.64 29.58 -18.60
N GLN A 157 -6.36 28.93 -19.52
CA GLN A 157 -7.67 29.49 -19.92
C GLN A 157 -8.63 29.51 -18.72
N PHE A 158 -9.53 30.47 -18.59
CA PHE A 158 -10.60 30.46 -17.57
C PHE A 158 -11.78 29.64 -18.10
N ILE A 159 -12.34 28.70 -17.32
CA ILE A 159 -13.65 28.10 -17.70
C ILE A 159 -14.74 29.08 -17.26
N PRO A 160 -15.56 29.59 -18.19
CA PRO A 160 -16.77 30.30 -17.83
C PRO A 160 -17.60 29.43 -16.85
N PRO A 161 -18.14 29.98 -15.75
CA PRO A 161 -18.85 29.20 -14.73
C PRO A 161 -19.88 28.21 -15.30
N HIS A 162 -20.60 28.61 -16.35
CA HIS A 162 -21.61 27.82 -17.05
C HIS A 162 -21.10 26.59 -17.82
N ARG A 163 -19.78 26.40 -17.95
CA ARG A 163 -19.16 25.23 -18.59
C ARG A 163 -18.47 24.31 -17.59
N ARG A 164 -18.54 24.60 -16.29
CA ARG A 164 -17.95 23.78 -15.23
C ARG A 164 -18.87 22.58 -14.92
N SER A 165 -18.26 21.46 -14.55
CA SER A 165 -18.95 20.39 -13.85
C SER A 165 -19.61 20.90 -12.59
N LEU A 166 -20.66 20.21 -12.17
CA LEU A 166 -21.36 20.46 -10.91
C LEU A 166 -21.02 19.36 -9.91
N VAL A 167 -20.94 19.71 -8.64
CA VAL A 167 -20.71 18.78 -7.53
C VAL A 167 -21.82 18.97 -6.50
N PHE A 168 -22.34 17.87 -5.97
CA PHE A 168 -23.27 17.94 -4.85
C PHE A 168 -22.54 18.33 -3.55
N PRO A 169 -23.05 19.28 -2.76
CA PRO A 169 -22.35 19.77 -1.56
C PRO A 169 -22.07 18.68 -0.52
N SER A 170 -20.84 18.64 0.00
CA SER A 170 -20.35 17.58 0.91
C SER A 170 -21.01 17.54 2.30
N GLY A 171 -21.72 18.61 2.70
CA GLY A 171 -22.44 18.70 3.97
C GLY A 171 -23.93 18.31 3.89
N ARG A 172 -24.46 18.03 2.70
CA ARG A 172 -25.88 17.70 2.51
C ARG A 172 -26.08 16.19 2.38
N PRO A 173 -27.18 15.62 2.92
CA PRO A 173 -27.48 14.21 2.74
C PRO A 173 -27.65 13.85 1.26
N VAL A 174 -26.85 12.90 0.81
CA VAL A 174 -26.98 12.19 -0.46
C VAL A 174 -26.71 10.71 -0.19
N ALA A 175 -27.32 9.80 -0.94
CA ALA A 175 -27.07 8.36 -0.88
C ALA A 175 -27.55 7.70 -2.18
N VAL A 176 -26.84 6.68 -2.65
CA VAL A 176 -27.30 5.83 -3.76
C VAL A 176 -27.52 4.43 -3.20
N SER A 177 -28.54 3.71 -3.67
CA SER A 177 -28.81 2.31 -3.31
C SER A 177 -27.79 1.35 -3.98
N LEU A 178 -26.51 1.65 -3.85
CA LEU A 178 -25.39 0.86 -4.33
C LEU A 178 -24.38 0.76 -3.19
N GLU A 179 -24.08 -0.47 -2.78
CA GLU A 179 -23.04 -0.75 -1.80
C GLU A 179 -21.81 -1.30 -2.54
N LEU A 180 -20.69 -0.58 -2.53
CA LEU A 180 -19.49 -1.04 -3.24
C LEU A 180 -18.92 -2.32 -2.65
N SER A 181 -19.09 -2.54 -1.34
CA SER A 181 -18.55 -3.72 -0.65
C SER A 181 -19.34 -5.00 -0.92
N SER A 182 -20.56 -4.94 -1.49
CA SER A 182 -21.29 -6.15 -1.89
C SER A 182 -20.75 -6.76 -3.19
N HIS A 183 -19.76 -6.12 -3.82
CA HIS A 183 -19.11 -6.56 -5.04
C HIS A 183 -17.60 -6.65 -4.83
N PRO A 184 -16.87 -7.51 -5.57
CA PRO A 184 -15.42 -7.68 -5.41
C PRO A 184 -14.62 -6.51 -6.01
N VAL A 185 -15.19 -5.30 -6.09
CA VAL A 185 -14.55 -4.10 -6.66
C VAL A 185 -13.26 -3.78 -5.89
N LEU A 186 -13.32 -3.79 -4.56
CA LEU A 186 -12.15 -3.51 -3.72
C LEU A 186 -11.07 -4.59 -3.82
N ASP A 187 -11.46 -5.85 -4.02
CA ASP A 187 -10.51 -6.95 -4.22
C ASP A 187 -9.80 -6.82 -5.57
N ILE A 188 -10.53 -6.46 -6.63
CA ILE A 188 -9.96 -6.18 -7.96
C ILE A 188 -9.00 -4.99 -7.87
N VAL A 189 -9.41 -3.89 -7.23
CA VAL A 189 -8.56 -2.70 -7.03
C VAL A 189 -7.30 -3.06 -6.25
N LYS A 190 -7.42 -3.84 -5.17
CA LYS A 190 -6.27 -4.31 -4.39
C LYS A 190 -5.32 -5.16 -5.23
N ALA A 191 -5.84 -6.15 -5.95
CA ALA A 191 -5.03 -7.08 -6.75
C ALA A 191 -4.34 -6.39 -7.94
N THR A 192 -5.00 -5.41 -8.58
CA THR A 192 -4.48 -4.75 -9.79
C THR A 192 -3.60 -3.55 -9.46
N LEU A 193 -4.06 -2.62 -8.61
CA LEU A 193 -3.33 -1.37 -8.34
C LEU A 193 -2.31 -1.49 -7.20
N PHE A 194 -2.50 -2.47 -6.30
CA PHE A 194 -1.66 -2.65 -5.11
C PHE A 194 -1.18 -4.11 -4.93
N PRO A 195 -0.57 -4.74 -5.96
CA PRO A 195 -0.17 -6.15 -5.89
C PRO A 195 0.92 -6.43 -4.84
N LYS A 196 1.67 -5.41 -4.42
CA LYS A 196 2.71 -5.49 -3.39
C LYS A 196 2.20 -5.16 -1.99
N LEU A 197 0.90 -4.92 -1.83
CA LEU A 197 0.32 -4.62 -0.54
C LEU A 197 0.44 -5.85 0.38
N PRO A 198 1.10 -5.73 1.55
CA PRO A 198 1.28 -6.87 2.43
C PRO A 198 -0.07 -7.45 2.88
N GLN A 199 -0.06 -8.74 3.21
CA GLN A 199 -1.23 -9.39 3.80
C GLN A 199 -1.54 -8.77 5.18
N GLY A 200 -2.82 -8.68 5.52
CA GLY A 200 -3.31 -7.95 6.70
C GLY A 200 -3.65 -6.47 6.45
N TYR A 201 -3.35 -5.94 5.27
CA TYR A 201 -3.90 -4.66 4.81
C TYR A 201 -5.18 -4.86 3.99
N HIS A 202 -6.14 -3.96 4.21
CA HIS A 202 -7.45 -3.95 3.59
C HIS A 202 -7.72 -2.59 2.97
N LEU A 203 -8.54 -2.59 1.92
CA LEU A 203 -9.03 -1.37 1.31
C LEU A 203 -10.43 -1.07 1.84
N LEU A 204 -10.69 0.19 2.14
CA LEU A 204 -11.99 0.70 2.55
C LEU A 204 -12.40 1.80 1.58
N ALA A 205 -13.55 1.65 0.92
CA ALA A 205 -14.13 2.73 0.12
C ALA A 205 -15.02 3.61 1.01
N VAL A 206 -14.72 4.90 1.05
CA VAL A 206 -15.58 5.92 1.68
C VAL A 206 -16.02 6.88 0.60
N ARG A 207 -17.32 7.13 0.51
CA ARG A 207 -17.88 8.01 -0.51
C ARG A 207 -17.33 9.43 -0.37
N ASP A 208 -16.97 10.02 -1.50
CA ASP A 208 -16.44 11.39 -1.61
C ASP A 208 -17.49 12.33 -2.20
N LYS A 209 -17.71 12.30 -3.53
CA LYS A 209 -18.53 13.30 -4.22
C LYS A 209 -19.49 12.70 -5.24
N LEU A 210 -20.63 13.37 -5.41
CA LEU A 210 -21.51 13.18 -6.56
C LEU A 210 -21.21 14.27 -7.60
N HIS A 211 -20.75 13.87 -8.77
CA HIS A 211 -20.45 14.72 -9.91
C HIS A 211 -21.60 14.68 -10.92
N ILE A 212 -21.96 15.85 -11.44
CA ILE A 212 -22.92 16.01 -12.53
C ILE A 212 -22.27 16.86 -13.62
N HIS A 213 -22.26 16.33 -14.84
CA HIS A 213 -21.80 17.02 -16.02
C HIS A 213 -22.97 17.19 -16.99
N PRO A 214 -23.69 18.32 -16.93
CA PRO A 214 -24.67 18.68 -17.95
C PRO A 214 -24.02 18.84 -19.33
N SER A 215 -24.86 18.82 -20.37
CA SER A 215 -24.42 19.09 -21.74
C SER A 215 -23.63 20.40 -21.84
N GLY A 216 -22.46 20.33 -22.45
CA GLY A 216 -21.55 21.46 -22.62
C GLY A 216 -20.50 21.62 -21.52
N THR A 217 -20.61 20.88 -20.42
CA THR A 217 -19.70 20.97 -19.27
C THR A 217 -18.59 19.92 -19.32
N TYR A 218 -17.50 20.15 -18.56
CA TYR A 218 -16.35 19.26 -18.44
C TYR A 218 -15.63 19.48 -17.10
N THR A 219 -14.82 18.50 -16.68
CA THR A 219 -13.87 18.65 -15.57
C THR A 219 -12.47 18.79 -16.15
N ARG A 220 -11.72 19.78 -15.70
CA ARG A 220 -10.32 19.95 -16.12
C ARG A 220 -9.42 18.81 -15.66
N PRO A 221 -8.24 18.66 -16.28
CA PRO A 221 -7.15 17.93 -15.69
C PRO A 221 -6.95 18.33 -14.24
N VAL A 222 -7.21 17.36 -13.38
CA VAL A 222 -6.94 17.43 -11.95
C VAL A 222 -5.52 16.94 -11.78
N HIS A 223 -4.60 17.89 -11.66
CA HIS A 223 -3.20 17.60 -11.33
C HIS A 223 -2.98 17.68 -9.83
N ASP A 224 -2.06 16.84 -9.32
CA ASP A 224 -1.57 16.89 -7.93
C ASP A 224 -2.70 17.06 -6.90
N ALA A 225 -3.77 16.27 -7.05
CA ALA A 225 -4.92 16.36 -6.15
C ALA A 225 -4.48 16.17 -4.69
N VAL A 226 -4.92 17.09 -3.83
CA VAL A 226 -4.73 16.96 -2.40
C VAL A 226 -5.84 16.05 -1.85
N PHE A 227 -5.44 14.91 -1.31
CA PHE A 227 -6.35 13.94 -0.69
C PHE A 227 -6.26 14.01 0.84
N PRO A 228 -7.32 13.59 1.56
CA PRO A 228 -7.22 13.29 2.98
C PRO A 228 -6.11 12.26 3.27
N GLU A 229 -5.57 12.31 4.48
CA GLU A 229 -4.51 11.39 4.90
C GLU A 229 -4.94 9.92 4.78
N GLY A 230 -4.07 9.08 4.21
CA GLY A 230 -4.29 7.64 4.08
C GLY A 230 -5.15 7.21 2.87
N VAL A 231 -5.60 8.14 2.03
CA VAL A 231 -6.21 7.81 0.73
C VAL A 231 -5.13 7.37 -0.25
N VAL A 232 -5.33 6.22 -0.89
CA VAL A 232 -4.38 5.60 -1.82
C VAL A 232 -4.89 5.50 -3.26
N ALA A 233 -6.22 5.52 -3.45
CA ALA A 233 -6.86 5.49 -4.76
C ALA A 233 -8.23 6.19 -4.74
N THR A 234 -8.76 6.45 -5.93
CA THR A 234 -10.14 6.89 -6.16
C THR A 234 -10.87 5.86 -7.00
N ILE A 235 -12.12 5.55 -6.65
CA ILE A 235 -13.05 4.79 -7.48
C ILE A 235 -14.14 5.75 -7.96
N MET A 236 -14.48 5.72 -9.24
CA MET A 236 -15.59 6.44 -9.83
C MET A 236 -16.58 5.44 -10.42
N VAL A 237 -17.84 5.50 -9.99
CA VAL A 237 -18.95 4.74 -10.58
C VAL A 237 -19.82 5.70 -11.37
N THR A 238 -20.04 5.40 -12.65
CA THR A 238 -20.95 6.17 -13.50
C THR A 238 -22.37 5.64 -13.31
N LEU A 239 -23.29 6.51 -12.89
CA LEU A 239 -24.69 6.16 -12.69
C LEU A 239 -25.42 6.06 -14.04
N PRO A 240 -26.47 5.22 -14.16
CA PRO A 240 -27.06 4.89 -15.44
C PRO A 240 -28.03 5.99 -15.89
N VAL A 241 -27.48 7.11 -16.36
CA VAL A 241 -28.18 8.25 -16.94
C VAL A 241 -27.81 8.37 -18.42
N HIS A 242 -28.70 8.90 -19.25
CA HIS A 242 -28.42 9.10 -20.67
C HIS A 242 -27.45 10.28 -20.87
N TYR A 243 -26.33 10.02 -21.53
CA TYR A 243 -25.36 11.03 -21.96
C TYR A 243 -24.55 10.58 -23.18
N ARG A 244 -23.88 11.54 -23.84
CA ARG A 244 -22.92 11.31 -24.93
C ARG A 244 -21.71 12.21 -24.74
N GLY A 245 -20.52 11.71 -25.07
CA GLY A 245 -19.24 12.38 -24.77
C GLY A 245 -18.82 12.08 -23.34
N GLY A 246 -18.19 13.04 -22.65
CA GLY A 246 -17.87 12.86 -21.23
C GLY A 246 -16.80 11.81 -20.92
N THR A 247 -15.88 11.56 -21.87
CA THR A 247 -14.80 10.57 -21.72
C THR A 247 -13.98 10.87 -20.46
N LEU A 248 -13.83 9.88 -19.58
CA LEU A 248 -12.90 9.96 -18.46
C LEU A 248 -11.50 9.64 -18.99
N VAL A 249 -10.56 10.55 -18.76
CA VAL A 249 -9.16 10.40 -19.13
C VAL A 249 -8.35 10.39 -17.85
N VAL A 250 -7.52 9.36 -17.67
CA VAL A 250 -6.64 9.23 -16.51
C VAL A 250 -5.20 9.17 -17.01
N GLY A 251 -4.34 10.06 -16.51
CA GLY A 251 -2.93 10.14 -16.84
C GLY A 251 -2.04 9.78 -15.66
N CYS A 252 -1.00 8.97 -15.87
CA CYS A 252 -0.01 8.66 -14.84
C CYS A 252 1.38 8.53 -15.48
N GLU A 253 2.36 9.30 -15.01
CA GLU A 253 3.77 9.19 -15.44
C GLU A 253 3.94 9.24 -16.97
N GLY A 254 3.20 10.12 -17.65
CA GLY A 254 3.25 10.29 -19.11
C GLY A 254 2.50 9.23 -19.92
N LYS A 255 1.81 8.28 -19.26
CA LYS A 255 0.85 7.36 -19.88
C LYS A 255 -0.57 7.89 -19.67
N GLU A 256 -1.47 7.59 -20.60
CA GLU A 256 -2.87 8.02 -20.57
C GLU A 256 -3.80 6.85 -20.91
N GLU A 257 -4.88 6.70 -20.16
CA GLU A 257 -5.97 5.76 -20.46
C GLU A 257 -7.29 6.51 -20.60
N ARG A 258 -8.11 6.09 -21.57
CA ARG A 258 -9.39 6.71 -21.91
C ARG A 258 -10.54 5.73 -21.73
N PHE A 259 -11.52 6.13 -20.94
CA PHE A 259 -12.75 5.39 -20.70
C PHE A 259 -13.91 6.11 -21.37
N TYR A 260 -14.30 5.57 -22.52
CA TYR A 260 -15.53 5.96 -23.21
C TYR A 260 -16.69 5.24 -22.52
N GLY A 261 -17.76 5.95 -22.15
CA GLY A 261 -18.95 5.30 -21.61
C GLY A 261 -19.48 4.29 -22.62
N ARG A 262 -19.37 2.99 -22.31
CA ARG A 262 -19.72 1.88 -23.22
C ARG A 262 -21.13 1.40 -22.96
N LEU A 263 -21.57 1.53 -21.72
CA LEU A 263 -22.88 1.13 -21.26
C LEU A 263 -23.89 2.27 -21.45
N GLY A 264 -24.93 1.98 -22.21
CA GLY A 264 -26.08 2.86 -22.32
C GLY A 264 -26.87 2.91 -21.01
N SER A 265 -27.66 3.96 -20.81
CA SER A 265 -28.46 4.15 -19.58
C SER A 265 -29.38 2.97 -19.25
N LYS A 266 -29.82 2.17 -20.22
CA LYS A 266 -30.72 1.02 -19.99
C LYS A 266 -29.98 -0.29 -19.71
N SER A 267 -28.66 -0.25 -19.51
CA SER A 267 -27.94 -1.46 -19.15
C SER A 267 -28.27 -1.90 -17.72
N ASN A 268 -28.32 -3.21 -17.52
CA ASN A 268 -28.37 -3.83 -16.20
C ASN A 268 -26.97 -3.93 -15.57
N GLU A 269 -26.05 -3.04 -15.96
CA GLU A 269 -24.69 -2.99 -15.46
C GLU A 269 -24.24 -1.54 -15.27
N LEU A 270 -23.45 -1.29 -14.21
CA LEU A 270 -22.83 -0.01 -13.92
C LEU A 270 -21.36 -0.03 -14.27
N GLU A 271 -20.87 1.01 -14.92
CA GLU A 271 -19.45 1.18 -15.17
C GLU A 271 -18.75 1.76 -13.94
N TRP A 272 -17.61 1.19 -13.61
CA TRP A 272 -16.71 1.77 -12.64
C TRP A 272 -15.27 1.79 -13.15
N GLN A 273 -14.53 2.78 -12.67
CA GLN A 273 -13.10 2.95 -12.92
C GLN A 273 -12.42 3.28 -11.60
N ALA A 274 -11.16 2.86 -11.45
CA ALA A 274 -10.36 3.21 -10.30
C ALA A 274 -8.93 3.55 -10.73
N TRP A 275 -8.30 4.48 -10.03
CA TRP A 275 -6.94 4.92 -10.27
C TRP A 275 -6.26 5.35 -8.97
N ARG A 276 -4.92 5.34 -8.97
CA ARG A 276 -4.12 5.75 -7.80
C ARG A 276 -4.13 7.27 -7.62
N THR A 277 -3.82 7.74 -6.41
CA THR A 277 -3.79 9.18 -6.08
C THR A 277 -2.73 9.98 -6.82
N ASN A 278 -1.67 9.33 -7.33
CA ASN A 278 -0.64 9.97 -8.14
C ASN A 278 -1.01 10.12 -9.63
N CYS A 279 -2.24 9.79 -10.00
CA CYS A 279 -2.72 9.93 -11.38
C CYS A 279 -3.52 11.22 -11.52
N ASP A 280 -3.27 11.92 -12.61
CA ASP A 280 -4.10 13.02 -13.07
C ASP A 280 -5.37 12.47 -13.71
N TRP A 281 -6.46 13.22 -13.65
CA TRP A 281 -7.68 12.82 -14.35
C TRP A 281 -8.50 14.00 -14.82
N GLU A 282 -9.23 13.82 -15.92
CA GLU A 282 -10.18 14.78 -16.43
C GLU A 282 -11.45 14.08 -16.93
N VAL A 283 -12.53 14.85 -17.05
CA VAL A 283 -13.73 14.39 -17.75
C VAL A 283 -13.94 15.35 -18.92
N GLN A 284 -13.81 14.84 -20.13
CA GLN A 284 -14.00 15.62 -21.34
C GLN A 284 -15.43 16.15 -21.47
N LYS A 285 -15.64 17.04 -22.44
CA LYS A 285 -16.93 17.69 -22.64
C LYS A 285 -18.05 16.68 -22.86
N VAL A 286 -19.15 16.85 -22.13
CA VAL A 286 -20.41 16.16 -22.41
C VAL A 286 -21.09 16.85 -23.59
N GLU A 287 -21.38 16.09 -24.65
CA GLU A 287 -22.01 16.60 -25.87
C GLU A 287 -23.53 16.68 -25.74
N LYS A 288 -24.14 15.67 -25.13
CA LYS A 288 -25.60 15.55 -24.94
C LYS A 288 -25.92 14.86 -23.62
N GLY A 289 -27.10 15.14 -23.06
CA GLY A 289 -27.60 14.57 -21.81
C GLY A 289 -26.83 15.06 -20.57
N HIS A 290 -26.82 14.21 -19.54
CA HIS A 290 -26.19 14.49 -18.25
C HIS A 290 -25.37 13.28 -17.80
N ARG A 291 -24.05 13.43 -17.70
CA ARG A 291 -23.22 12.39 -17.08
C ARG A 291 -23.29 12.56 -15.57
N VAL A 292 -23.67 11.51 -14.85
CA VAL A 292 -23.73 11.51 -13.39
C VAL A 292 -22.81 10.43 -12.87
N ALA A 293 -21.90 10.78 -11.96
CA ALA A 293 -20.94 9.82 -11.41
C ALA A 293 -20.71 10.07 -9.93
N MET A 294 -20.49 9.00 -9.17
CA MET A 294 -20.14 9.06 -7.75
C MET A 294 -18.68 8.64 -7.58
N THR A 295 -17.94 9.33 -6.71
CA THR A 295 -16.56 8.97 -6.35
C THR A 295 -16.49 8.41 -4.93
N TRP A 296 -15.54 7.52 -4.71
CA TRP A 296 -15.13 7.02 -3.42
C TRP A 296 -13.63 7.19 -3.27
N HIS A 297 -13.21 7.67 -2.10
CA HIS A 297 -11.83 7.58 -1.67
C HIS A 297 -11.56 6.19 -1.12
N VAL A 298 -10.48 5.59 -1.59
CA VAL A 298 -10.01 4.28 -1.13
C VAL A 298 -8.93 4.50 -0.10
N TYR A 299 -9.23 4.10 1.13
CA TYR A 299 -8.29 4.13 2.24
C TYR A 299 -7.61 2.78 2.39
N GLN A 300 -6.32 2.81 2.71
CA GLN A 300 -5.60 1.64 3.19
C GLN A 300 -5.71 1.55 4.72
N ARG A 301 -6.09 0.39 5.22
CA ARG A 301 -6.22 0.08 6.66
C ARG A 301 -5.55 -1.25 6.96
N SER A 302 -5.15 -1.50 8.21
CA SER A 302 -4.56 -2.78 8.61
C SER A 302 -5.12 -3.30 9.93
N TYR A 303 -5.08 -4.62 10.11
CA TYR A 303 -5.27 -5.22 11.43
C TYR A 303 -4.04 -5.03 12.33
N GLY A 304 -2.83 -4.94 11.77
CA GLY A 304 -1.58 -4.74 12.50
C GLY A 304 -1.14 -3.28 12.66
N PRO A 305 0.10 -2.99 13.11
CA PRO A 305 0.64 -1.64 13.26
C PRO A 305 0.55 -0.89 11.95
N SER A 306 -0.41 0.01 11.88
CA SER A 306 -0.47 1.00 10.83
C SER A 306 -0.95 2.29 11.46
N SER A 307 -0.76 3.40 10.75
CA SER A 307 -1.32 4.69 11.17
C SER A 307 -2.85 4.66 11.27
N HIS A 308 -3.51 3.67 10.66
CA HIS A 308 -4.96 3.58 10.60
C HIS A 308 -5.45 2.14 10.84
N PRO A 309 -5.49 1.70 12.11
CA PRO A 309 -5.93 0.35 12.45
C PRO A 309 -7.43 0.17 12.20
N LEU A 310 -7.82 -1.05 11.81
CA LEU A 310 -9.23 -1.46 11.69
C LEU A 310 -9.87 -1.79 13.05
N MET A 311 -9.05 -2.05 14.07
CA MET A 311 -9.49 -2.47 15.40
C MET A 311 -9.12 -1.42 16.42
N VAL A 312 -10.07 -1.09 17.28
CA VAL A 312 -9.89 -0.13 18.37
C VAL A 312 -10.01 -0.90 19.69
N PRO A 313 -9.04 -0.76 20.61
CA PRO A 313 -9.14 -1.29 21.97
C PRO A 313 -10.36 -0.72 22.70
N ASN A 314 -11.00 -1.55 23.52
CA ASN A 314 -12.08 -1.08 24.39
C ASN A 314 -11.51 -0.44 25.68
N ASP A 315 -12.33 0.39 26.33
CA ASP A 315 -11.91 1.13 27.54
C ASP A 315 -11.49 0.19 28.67
N ALA A 316 -12.21 -0.92 28.88
CA ALA A 316 -11.88 -1.90 29.92
C ALA A 316 -10.47 -2.49 29.77
N LEU A 317 -10.04 -2.80 28.54
CA LEU A 317 -8.68 -3.26 28.27
C LEU A 317 -7.67 -2.14 28.49
N LEU A 318 -7.98 -0.92 28.07
CA LEU A 318 -7.11 0.23 28.26
C LEU A 318 -6.89 0.52 29.75
N ASP A 319 -7.93 0.45 30.56
CA ASP A 319 -7.87 0.66 32.02
C ASP A 319 -7.05 -0.44 32.69
N ALA A 320 -7.31 -1.71 32.37
CA ALA A 320 -6.54 -2.84 32.89
C ALA A 320 -5.06 -2.77 32.48
N LEU A 321 -4.79 -2.33 31.25
CA LEU A 321 -3.43 -2.10 30.77
C LEU A 321 -2.78 -0.94 31.53
N ALA A 322 -3.47 0.18 31.77
CA ALA A 322 -2.93 1.29 32.54
C ALA A 322 -2.50 0.86 33.95
N ASP A 323 -3.33 0.08 34.63
CA ASP A 323 -3.02 -0.45 35.96
C ASP A 323 -1.78 -1.33 35.93
N LEU A 324 -1.67 -2.22 34.95
CA LEU A 324 -0.49 -3.06 34.76
C LEU A 324 0.77 -2.22 34.44
N LEU A 325 0.65 -1.22 33.56
CA LEU A 325 1.74 -0.34 33.18
C LEU A 325 2.27 0.46 34.40
N ASN A 326 1.38 0.88 35.30
CA ASN A 326 1.78 1.58 36.53
C ASN A 326 2.63 0.73 37.47
N HIS A 327 2.34 -0.57 37.57
CA HIS A 327 3.14 -1.52 38.37
C HIS A 327 4.41 -1.99 37.65
N GLY A 328 4.43 -1.88 36.32
CA GLY A 328 5.50 -2.35 35.44
C GLY A 328 6.59 -1.33 35.11
N ARG A 329 6.57 -0.11 35.68
CA ARG A 329 7.56 0.94 35.36
C ARG A 329 9.01 0.46 35.53
N GLY A 330 9.84 0.78 34.55
CA GLY A 330 11.25 0.36 34.47
C GLY A 330 11.47 -1.10 34.09
N LYS A 331 10.44 -1.84 33.66
CA LYS A 331 10.54 -3.26 33.30
C LYS A 331 10.19 -3.49 31.83
N ASN A 332 10.74 -4.57 31.27
CA ASN A 332 10.26 -5.14 30.02
C ASN A 332 9.17 -6.18 30.34
N LEU A 333 7.94 -5.96 29.87
CA LEU A 333 6.86 -6.94 30.00
C LEU A 333 6.68 -7.71 28.69
N GLY A 334 6.55 -9.02 28.77
CA GLY A 334 6.27 -9.90 27.62
C GLY A 334 4.89 -10.52 27.72
N PHE A 335 4.06 -10.34 26.69
CA PHE A 335 2.73 -10.91 26.56
C PHE A 335 2.75 -12.05 25.54
N PHE A 336 2.32 -13.24 25.93
CA PHE A 336 2.15 -14.34 24.97
C PHE A 336 1.01 -14.05 23.99
N LEU A 337 1.24 -14.33 22.72
CA LEU A 337 0.20 -14.24 21.69
C LEU A 337 -0.65 -15.52 21.64
N SER A 338 -1.92 -15.37 21.29
CA SER A 338 -2.90 -16.45 21.30
C SER A 338 -3.11 -17.13 19.95
N HIS A 339 -2.83 -16.46 18.83
CA HIS A 339 -3.06 -17.00 17.49
C HIS A 339 -1.81 -17.63 16.86
N GLU A 340 -2.05 -18.70 16.10
CA GLU A 340 -1.06 -19.27 15.20
C GLU A 340 -1.04 -18.47 13.87
N TYR A 341 0.17 -18.13 13.44
CA TYR A 341 0.45 -17.39 12.22
C TYR A 341 0.96 -18.30 11.10
N GLY A 342 1.31 -19.55 11.40
CA GLY A 342 1.67 -20.57 10.42
C GLY A 342 2.95 -20.22 9.65
N VAL A 343 3.87 -19.54 10.33
CA VAL A 343 5.17 -19.15 9.79
C VAL A 343 6.24 -20.10 10.30
N SER A 344 7.29 -20.30 9.51
CA SER A 344 8.50 -20.97 9.98
C SER A 344 9.36 -19.95 10.73
N PRO A 345 9.51 -20.06 12.07
CA PRO A 345 10.24 -19.05 12.85
C PRO A 345 11.74 -19.03 12.55
N SER A 346 12.27 -20.05 11.87
CA SER A 346 13.67 -20.07 11.39
C SER A 346 13.90 -19.14 10.20
N ASP A 347 12.84 -18.81 9.44
CA ASP A 347 12.96 -18.11 8.16
C ASP A 347 12.44 -16.67 8.25
N VAL A 348 11.58 -16.39 9.23
CA VAL A 348 10.83 -15.16 9.38
C VAL A 348 11.18 -14.49 10.70
N LEU A 349 11.31 -13.17 10.72
CA LEU A 349 11.48 -12.39 11.96
C LEU A 349 10.15 -12.24 12.67
N ALA A 350 10.15 -12.35 14.00
CA ALA A 350 8.93 -12.19 14.80
C ALA A 350 8.26 -10.82 14.55
N ASP A 351 9.04 -9.73 14.47
CA ASP A 351 8.50 -8.37 14.26
C ASP A 351 7.80 -8.19 12.90
N SER A 352 8.15 -9.00 11.90
CA SER A 352 7.46 -8.99 10.61
C SER A 352 6.04 -9.55 10.67
N LEU A 353 5.66 -10.23 11.76
CA LEU A 353 4.30 -10.70 12.00
C LEU A 353 3.34 -9.59 12.38
N ALA A 354 3.83 -8.40 12.72
CA ALA A 354 2.97 -7.35 13.24
C ALA A 354 1.77 -7.00 12.32
N PRO A 355 1.92 -6.88 10.98
CA PRO A 355 0.80 -6.66 10.05
C PRO A 355 -0.24 -7.80 10.02
N TYR A 356 0.16 -8.99 10.47
CA TYR A 356 -0.60 -10.24 10.39
C TYR A 356 -1.32 -10.56 11.70
N LEU A 357 -1.09 -9.78 12.77
CA LEU A 357 -1.72 -9.99 14.07
C LEU A 357 -3.25 -10.07 13.94
N LYS A 358 -3.85 -10.99 14.71
CA LYS A 358 -5.29 -11.29 14.63
C LYS A 358 -5.95 -11.10 15.99
N GLY A 359 -7.23 -10.72 15.99
CA GLY A 359 -8.08 -10.69 17.18
C GLY A 359 -7.44 -9.97 18.36
N ALA A 360 -7.37 -10.64 19.51
CA ALA A 360 -6.82 -10.10 20.76
C ALA A 360 -5.36 -9.65 20.66
N ASP A 361 -4.53 -10.34 19.87
CA ASP A 361 -3.10 -10.03 19.73
C ASP A 361 -2.89 -8.66 19.08
N ALA A 362 -3.67 -8.38 18.03
CA ALA A 362 -3.65 -7.10 17.34
C ALA A 362 -4.28 -5.99 18.18
N ILE A 363 -5.37 -6.27 18.91
CA ILE A 363 -5.98 -5.30 19.81
C ILE A 363 -5.00 -4.91 20.93
N LEU A 364 -4.29 -5.88 21.53
CA LEU A 364 -3.26 -5.62 22.53
C LEU A 364 -2.13 -4.77 21.95
N TYR A 365 -1.65 -5.11 20.76
CA TYR A 365 -0.63 -4.32 20.06
C TYR A 365 -1.05 -2.85 19.93
N HIS A 366 -2.29 -2.60 19.51
CA HIS A 366 -2.83 -1.23 19.38
C HIS A 366 -3.03 -0.55 20.73
N ALA A 367 -3.50 -1.26 21.76
CA ALA A 367 -3.65 -0.72 23.11
C ALA A 367 -2.32 -0.19 23.65
N VAL A 368 -1.23 -0.94 23.47
CA VAL A 368 0.12 -0.51 23.85
C VAL A 368 0.55 0.73 23.08
N LYS A 369 0.26 0.82 21.78
CA LYS A 369 0.59 1.99 20.95
C LYS A 369 -0.15 3.25 21.37
N ILE A 370 -1.39 3.15 21.88
CA ILE A 370 -2.15 4.30 22.40
C ILE A 370 -1.42 4.97 23.58
N TYR A 371 -0.77 4.18 24.44
CA TYR A 371 0.11 4.67 25.50
C TYR A 371 1.47 5.20 25.03
N LYS A 372 1.66 5.33 23.70
CA LYS A 372 2.91 5.78 23.05
C LYS A 372 4.12 4.89 23.35
N LEU A 373 3.87 3.64 23.74
CA LEU A 373 4.91 2.63 23.95
C LEU A 373 5.27 1.97 22.61
N GLN A 374 6.45 1.35 22.58
CA GLN A 374 6.95 0.65 21.39
C GLN A 374 6.90 -0.87 21.61
N PRO A 375 5.81 -1.55 21.19
CA PRO A 375 5.76 -3.01 21.21
C PRO A 375 6.67 -3.60 20.14
N GLN A 376 7.37 -4.68 20.51
CA GLN A 376 8.23 -5.48 19.64
C GLN A 376 7.79 -6.95 19.72
N LEU A 377 7.75 -7.66 18.60
CA LEU A 377 7.48 -9.11 18.63
C LEU A 377 8.80 -9.88 18.67
N ARG A 378 8.88 -10.90 19.54
CA ARG A 378 10.06 -11.77 19.71
C ARG A 378 9.64 -13.24 19.83
N TYR A 379 10.51 -14.15 19.41
CA TYR A 379 10.32 -15.58 19.65
C TYR A 379 10.89 -15.98 21.01
N CYS A 380 10.18 -16.83 21.73
CA CYS A 380 10.55 -17.33 23.05
C CYS A 380 10.38 -18.85 23.10
N ALA A 381 11.33 -19.58 23.67
CA ALA A 381 11.17 -20.99 23.99
C ALA A 381 11.85 -21.29 25.33
N GLY A 382 11.08 -21.88 26.25
CA GLY A 382 11.55 -22.14 27.60
C GLY A 382 12.07 -20.87 28.29
N GLY A 383 13.30 -20.91 28.80
CA GLY A 383 13.98 -19.77 29.44
C GLY A 383 14.71 -18.82 28.49
N PHE A 384 14.58 -19.00 27.18
CA PHE A 384 15.35 -18.28 26.15
C PHE A 384 14.47 -17.45 25.23
N ILE A 385 15.01 -16.31 24.77
CA ILE A 385 14.36 -15.40 23.83
C ILE A 385 15.31 -14.99 22.73
N TRP A 386 14.84 -14.96 21.48
CA TRP A 386 15.65 -14.47 20.36
C TRP A 386 15.56 -12.94 20.28
N PRO A 387 16.67 -12.24 20.00
CA PRO A 387 16.67 -10.82 19.65
C PRO A 387 15.68 -10.46 18.55
N VAL A 388 15.19 -9.22 18.54
CA VAL A 388 14.17 -8.74 17.57
C VAL A 388 14.62 -8.85 16.12
N ASP A 389 15.93 -8.79 15.88
CA ASP A 389 16.58 -8.84 14.57
C ASP A 389 16.99 -10.26 14.14
N LYS A 390 16.63 -11.30 14.92
CA LYS A 390 17.01 -12.69 14.63
C LYS A 390 15.81 -13.62 14.51
N PRO A 391 15.80 -14.52 13.50
CA PRO A 391 14.87 -15.64 13.48
C PRO A 391 15.24 -16.67 14.56
N ALA A 392 14.28 -17.53 14.92
CA ALA A 392 14.49 -18.61 15.87
C ALA A 392 15.26 -19.77 15.24
N LEU A 393 16.57 -19.61 15.10
CA LEU A 393 17.47 -20.64 14.58
C LEU A 393 17.89 -21.60 15.69
N ILE A 394 18.10 -22.86 15.30
CA ILE A 394 18.66 -23.92 16.14
C ILE A 394 19.87 -24.47 15.39
N VAL A 395 21.07 -24.36 15.97
CA VAL A 395 22.31 -24.72 15.27
C VAL A 395 22.94 -25.94 15.93
N ASP A 396 22.98 -27.04 15.18
CA ASP A 396 23.70 -28.25 15.57
C ASP A 396 25.21 -28.07 15.49
N SER A 397 25.92 -28.67 16.45
CA SER A 397 27.37 -28.79 16.40
C SER A 397 27.75 -29.78 15.29
N ALA A 398 28.49 -29.32 14.28
CA ALA A 398 29.31 -30.23 13.49
C ALA A 398 30.30 -30.91 14.44
N ARG A 399 30.05 -32.18 14.80
CA ARG A 399 30.89 -32.94 15.72
C ARG A 399 32.22 -33.27 15.00
N PRO A 400 33.40 -32.82 15.47
CA PRO A 400 34.65 -33.40 15.02
C PRO A 400 34.73 -34.87 15.47
N PRO A 401 35.33 -35.78 14.68
CA PRO A 401 35.35 -37.19 15.02
C PRO A 401 36.34 -37.41 16.17
N GLN A 402 35.83 -37.57 17.39
CA GLN A 402 36.61 -38.09 18.52
C GLN A 402 35.87 -39.31 19.05
N SER A 403 36.31 -40.47 18.58
CA SER A 403 37.33 -41.32 19.24
C SER A 403 36.69 -42.11 20.37
N THR A 404 36.26 -43.30 20.00
CA THR A 404 36.06 -44.43 20.90
C THR A 404 37.30 -44.62 21.75
N THR A 405 37.18 -44.64 23.08
CA THR A 405 37.97 -45.46 24.03
C THR A 405 37.53 -45.20 25.48
N PRO A 406 37.76 -46.15 26.41
CA PRO A 406 36.63 -46.78 27.10
C PRO A 406 36.78 -46.77 28.63
N PHE A 407 35.77 -47.31 29.32
CA PHE A 407 35.80 -47.78 30.71
C PHE A 407 36.37 -46.82 31.77
N LYS A 408 35.48 -46.22 32.58
CA LYS A 408 35.79 -45.92 33.98
C LYS A 408 34.90 -46.72 34.91
N ARG A 409 35.58 -47.40 35.83
CA ARG A 409 35.11 -48.39 36.81
C ARG A 409 33.98 -47.87 37.69
N ALA A 410 33.00 -48.74 37.90
CA ALA A 410 32.03 -48.68 38.98
C ALA A 410 32.72 -48.70 40.35
N GLY A 411 32.49 -47.66 41.15
CA GLY A 411 32.67 -47.64 42.60
C GLY A 411 31.32 -47.87 43.28
N ARG A 412 31.26 -48.80 44.24
CA ARG A 412 30.06 -49.25 44.97
C ARG A 412 29.49 -48.20 45.93
N SER A 413 28.16 -48.00 45.90
CA SER A 413 27.18 -47.81 47.02
C SER A 413 25.98 -46.99 46.52
N ARG A 414 24.70 -47.20 46.86
CA ARG A 414 23.94 -48.13 47.73
C ARG A 414 22.66 -48.52 46.96
N SER A 415 22.04 -49.62 47.38
CA SER A 415 20.76 -50.13 46.85
C SER A 415 19.67 -49.05 46.90
N LEU A 416 19.17 -48.68 45.72
CA LEU A 416 17.89 -48.02 45.50
C LEU A 416 17.04 -49.00 44.66
N THR A 417 15.73 -49.07 44.93
CA THR A 417 14.83 -49.99 44.21
C THR A 417 14.82 -49.68 42.71
N ARG A 418 14.66 -50.71 41.88
CA ARG A 418 14.82 -50.67 40.41
C ARG A 418 14.01 -49.54 39.73
N ASP A 419 12.84 -49.20 40.30
CA ASP A 419 11.97 -48.12 39.81
C ASP A 419 12.53 -46.71 40.07
N SER A 420 13.19 -46.50 41.22
CA SER A 420 13.82 -45.21 41.54
C SER A 420 15.09 -44.93 40.74
N GLN A 421 15.79 -45.97 40.32
CA GLN A 421 16.91 -45.84 39.39
C GLN A 421 16.42 -45.47 37.99
N LEU A 422 15.38 -46.13 37.47
CA LEU A 422 14.79 -45.81 36.16
C LEU A 422 14.28 -44.38 36.08
N GLN A 423 13.56 -43.89 37.10
CA GLN A 423 13.14 -42.48 37.14
C GLN A 423 14.33 -41.51 37.25
N ALA A 424 15.38 -41.86 38.00
CA ALA A 424 16.57 -41.01 38.09
C ALA A 424 17.40 -41.01 36.80
N TYR A 425 17.40 -42.11 36.04
CA TYR A 425 18.01 -42.20 34.71
C TYR A 425 17.20 -41.45 33.66
N GLN A 426 15.88 -41.64 33.62
CA GLN A 426 14.97 -40.90 32.73
C GLN A 426 15.06 -39.40 32.98
N ARG A 427 14.98 -38.96 34.24
CA ARG A 427 15.10 -37.55 34.59
C ARG A 427 16.48 -37.00 34.25
N ARG A 428 17.54 -37.79 34.39
CA ARG A 428 18.91 -37.38 34.01
C ARG A 428 19.09 -37.30 32.50
N GLN A 429 18.48 -38.21 31.73
CA GLN A 429 18.42 -38.14 30.27
C GLN A 429 17.62 -36.93 29.82
N GLU A 430 16.44 -36.68 30.39
CA GLU A 430 15.64 -35.46 30.12
C GLU A 430 16.45 -34.18 30.41
N TYR A 431 17.18 -34.12 31.54
CA TYR A 431 18.05 -32.96 31.85
C TYR A 431 19.25 -32.82 30.90
N GLU A 432 19.83 -33.94 30.43
CA GLU A 432 20.94 -33.92 29.47
C GLU A 432 20.44 -33.48 28.08
N GLU A 433 19.29 -33.96 27.63
CA GLU A 433 18.62 -33.55 26.38
C GLU A 433 18.22 -32.07 26.41
N ASP A 434 17.64 -31.60 27.51
CA ASP A 434 17.28 -30.18 27.71
C ASP A 434 18.52 -29.27 27.71
N ALA A 435 19.65 -29.73 28.28
CA ALA A 435 20.90 -28.98 28.30
C ALA A 435 21.55 -28.90 26.92
N GLU A 436 21.53 -29.99 26.15
CA GLU A 436 22.00 -30.01 24.76
C GLU A 436 21.14 -29.09 23.88
N LEU A 437 19.82 -29.13 24.03
CA LEU A 437 18.89 -28.27 23.29
C LEU A 437 19.08 -26.79 23.65
N ALA A 438 19.28 -26.48 24.93
CA ALA A 438 19.60 -25.13 25.39
C ALA A 438 20.90 -24.60 24.74
N GLU A 439 21.93 -25.42 24.63
CA GLU A 439 23.19 -25.04 23.96
C GLU A 439 22.97 -24.78 22.45
N LYS A 440 22.19 -25.63 21.77
CA LYS A 440 21.85 -25.46 20.34
C LYS A 440 21.07 -24.16 20.10
N VAL A 441 20.12 -23.84 21.00
CA VAL A 441 19.30 -22.62 20.96
C VAL A 441 20.13 -21.36 21.20
N GLN A 442 21.06 -21.39 22.16
CA GLN A 442 22.00 -20.28 22.40
C GLN A 442 22.92 -20.04 21.21
N ARG A 443 23.46 -21.10 20.58
CA ARG A 443 24.26 -20.97 19.34
C ARG A 443 23.44 -20.40 18.18
N GLY A 444 22.15 -20.71 18.13
CA GLY A 444 21.18 -20.09 17.23
C GLY A 444 20.89 -18.62 17.50
N GLY A 445 21.51 -18.03 18.53
CA GLY A 445 21.43 -16.61 18.85
C GLY A 445 20.40 -16.24 19.90
N ALA A 446 19.79 -17.22 20.58
CA ALA A 446 18.90 -16.96 21.70
C ALA A 446 19.68 -16.51 22.95
N VAL A 447 19.07 -15.65 23.74
CA VAL A 447 19.63 -15.10 24.98
C VAL A 447 18.74 -15.51 26.15
N PRO A 448 19.28 -15.79 27.34
CA PRO A 448 18.47 -16.03 28.54
C PRO A 448 17.53 -14.85 28.83
N LEU A 449 16.27 -15.12 29.19
CA LEU A 449 15.30 -14.09 29.58
C LEU A 449 15.78 -13.21 30.75
N ALA A 450 16.58 -13.80 31.64
CA ALA A 450 17.17 -13.11 32.79
C ALA A 450 18.12 -11.97 32.37
N ASP A 451 18.86 -12.15 31.27
CA ASP A 451 19.84 -11.17 30.80
C ASP A 451 19.15 -9.97 30.13
N GLU A 452 17.98 -10.19 29.52
CA GLU A 452 17.16 -9.16 28.85
C GLU A 452 16.20 -8.44 29.81
N ASN A 453 16.15 -8.86 31.08
CA ASN A 453 15.25 -8.32 32.11
C ASN A 453 13.76 -8.32 31.67
N ILE A 454 13.34 -9.36 30.96
CA ILE A 454 11.96 -9.51 30.46
C ILE A 454 11.15 -10.34 31.44
N THR A 455 10.07 -9.75 31.96
CA THR A 455 9.07 -10.45 32.76
C THR A 455 7.97 -10.95 31.85
N LEU A 456 7.94 -12.26 31.59
CA LEU A 456 6.84 -12.89 30.86
C LEU A 456 5.60 -12.96 31.75
N LEU A 457 4.52 -12.37 31.26
CA LEU A 457 3.24 -12.33 31.94
C LEU A 457 2.48 -13.61 31.63
N HIS A 458 2.22 -14.39 32.68
CA HIS A 458 1.39 -15.59 32.57
C HIS A 458 0.30 -15.64 33.64
N SER A 459 -0.89 -16.08 33.26
CA SER A 459 -2.01 -16.33 34.17
C SER A 459 -2.73 -17.61 33.75
N PRO A 460 -3.28 -18.41 34.69
CA PRO A 460 -4.13 -19.56 34.34
C PRO A 460 -5.37 -19.16 33.53
N GLU A 461 -5.77 -17.89 33.56
CA GLU A 461 -6.89 -17.36 32.77
C GLU A 461 -6.50 -16.91 31.34
N GLN A 462 -5.23 -17.00 30.97
CA GLN A 462 -4.68 -16.47 29.71
C GLN A 462 -5.15 -17.20 28.44
N GLY A 463 -6.04 -18.18 28.57
CA GLY A 463 -6.61 -18.91 27.44
C GLY A 463 -5.55 -19.66 26.64
N HIS A 464 -5.72 -19.68 25.32
CA HIS A 464 -4.79 -20.37 24.41
C HIS A 464 -3.53 -19.53 24.18
N ILE A 465 -2.36 -20.18 24.27
CA ILE A 465 -1.07 -19.61 23.91
C ILE A 465 -0.59 -20.31 22.63
N ALA A 466 -0.34 -19.54 21.59
CA ALA A 466 0.10 -20.07 20.31
C ALA A 466 1.52 -20.62 20.36
N LYS A 467 1.74 -21.72 19.64
CA LYS A 467 3.05 -22.36 19.50
C LYS A 467 3.35 -22.55 18.01
N GLU A 468 4.43 -21.93 17.56
CA GLU A 468 4.99 -22.15 16.23
C GLU A 468 6.07 -23.25 16.29
N ARG A 469 6.29 -23.93 15.16
CA ARG A 469 7.21 -25.07 15.10
C ARG A 469 8.49 -24.66 14.39
N VAL A 470 9.62 -24.87 15.04
CA VAL A 470 10.96 -24.73 14.44
C VAL A 470 11.48 -26.13 14.16
N PRO A 471 11.61 -26.53 12.89
CA PRO A 471 12.25 -27.80 12.55
C PRO A 471 13.75 -27.76 12.87
N PHE A 472 14.27 -28.83 13.46
CA PHE A 472 15.70 -29.06 13.64
C PHE A 472 16.03 -30.53 13.39
N LEU A 473 17.31 -30.84 13.18
CA LEU A 473 17.76 -32.22 12.97
C LEU A 473 17.99 -32.89 14.33
N ALA A 474 17.34 -34.03 14.56
CA ALA A 474 17.54 -34.79 15.79
C ALA A 474 18.96 -35.36 15.86
N SER A 475 19.55 -35.37 17.05
CA SER A 475 20.91 -35.87 17.29
C SER A 475 21.07 -37.38 17.02
N ASP A 476 19.97 -38.14 17.06
CA ASP A 476 20.00 -39.58 17.40
C ASP A 476 19.65 -40.53 16.25
N ALA A 477 19.29 -40.01 15.06
CA ALA A 477 19.03 -40.86 13.90
C ALA A 477 19.23 -40.11 12.57
N GLU A 478 19.78 -40.81 11.57
CA GLU A 478 19.92 -40.32 10.19
C GLU A 478 18.63 -39.67 9.68
N ASN A 479 18.66 -38.35 9.51
CA ASN A 479 17.66 -37.56 8.78
C ASN A 479 16.24 -37.51 9.39
N THR A 480 16.09 -37.65 10.71
CA THR A 480 14.81 -37.42 11.38
C THR A 480 14.66 -35.95 11.75
N LEU A 481 13.62 -35.28 11.23
CA LEU A 481 13.24 -33.92 11.61
C LEU A 481 12.47 -33.96 12.93
N ASP A 482 12.93 -33.18 13.91
CA ASP A 482 12.24 -32.91 15.16
C ASP A 482 11.81 -31.43 15.22
N HIS A 483 10.94 -31.07 16.17
CA HIS A 483 10.34 -29.74 16.27
C HIS A 483 10.50 -29.11 17.64
N LEU A 484 11.12 -27.94 17.71
CA LEU A 484 11.05 -27.08 18.88
C LEU A 484 9.79 -26.21 18.78
N TYR A 485 8.99 -26.20 19.83
CA TYR A 485 7.85 -25.28 19.93
C TYR A 485 8.33 -23.93 20.48
N VAL A 486 8.15 -22.87 19.71
CA VAL A 486 8.42 -21.48 20.11
C VAL A 486 7.11 -20.72 20.24
N ASN A 487 7.03 -19.82 21.21
CA ASN A 487 5.94 -18.88 21.37
C ASN A 487 6.33 -17.54 20.74
N VAL A 488 5.34 -16.84 20.19
CA VAL A 488 5.50 -15.42 19.84
C VAL A 488 5.08 -14.58 21.03
N VAL A 489 5.93 -13.66 21.43
CA VAL A 489 5.73 -12.78 22.59
C VAL A 489 5.80 -11.33 22.14
N LEU A 490 4.82 -10.53 22.55
CA LEU A 490 4.83 -9.08 22.41
C LEU A 490 5.55 -8.49 23.62
N VAL A 491 6.72 -7.89 23.40
CA VAL A 491 7.56 -7.29 24.44
C VAL A 491 7.42 -5.77 24.40
N VAL A 492 7.25 -5.16 25.58
CA VAL A 492 7.11 -3.72 25.74
C VAL A 492 7.98 -3.25 26.89
N PHE A 493 8.83 -2.25 26.61
CA PHE A 493 9.52 -1.51 27.67
C PHE A 493 8.61 -0.42 28.22
N ILE A 494 8.51 -0.36 29.55
CA ILE A 494 7.74 0.67 30.26
C ILE A 494 8.74 1.65 30.89
N PRO A 495 8.83 2.88 30.39
CA PRO A 495 9.83 3.85 30.84
C PRO A 495 9.61 4.35 32.27
#